data_AF-A0A957A3Y5-F1
#
_entry.id   AF-A0A957A3Y5-F1
#
_cell.length_a   1.000
_cell.length_b   1.000
_cell.length_c   1.000
_cell.angle_alpha   90.00
_cell.angle_beta   90.00
_cell.angle_gamma   90.00
#
_symmetry.space_group_name_H-M   'P 1'
#
loop_
_entity.id
_entity.type
_entity.pdbx_description
1 polymer ?
#
loop_
_entity_poly.entity_id
_entity_poly.type
_entity_poly.pdbx_seq_one_letter_code
_entity_poly.pdbx_strand_id
1 'polypeptide(L)'
;SLTRDAREHLARVAQAAGSHGAIDAFVAELEATDAVALELEERALESELDRHQAEHEVSLTTLGGVQGELAALESGGGTSALLARRERLRTEAAELAREWTTARIARLLIEKARGRYERERQPAVVQAAERYFIEMTLGRYRRIIAPLGESSLHVVEANGQEKTPDQLSRGTREQLYLALRFGLIEQFRERSGPLPIVVDEVLVNFDRERALAAARGFARLAQRHQVIAFTCHEWVVDLFREADGATRVWMLDGAVQGGPKGKETEPVPGRYHAGHALR
;
A
#
# COMPACT_ATOMS: atom_id res chain seq x y z
N SER A 1 -71.14 -36.69 91.28
CA SER A 1 -69.76 -36.67 90.77
C SER A 1 -69.77 -36.66 89.24
N LEU A 2 -70.28 -37.71 88.61
CA LEU A 2 -70.30 -37.91 87.14
C LEU A 2 -70.98 -36.81 86.28
N THR A 3 -71.97 -36.07 86.80
CA THR A 3 -72.73 -35.06 86.04
C THR A 3 -72.07 -33.69 85.96
N ARG A 4 -71.09 -33.40 86.82
CA ARG A 4 -70.35 -32.13 86.81
C ARG A 4 -69.24 -32.18 85.77
N ASP A 5 -68.46 -33.26 85.77
CA ASP A 5 -67.36 -33.48 84.81
C ASP A 5 -67.89 -33.51 83.37
N ALA A 6 -69.02 -34.18 83.12
CA ALA A 6 -69.64 -34.23 81.79
C ALA A 6 -70.03 -32.85 81.24
N ARG A 7 -70.51 -31.93 82.11
CA ARG A 7 -70.83 -30.55 81.71
C ARG A 7 -69.59 -29.73 81.42
N GLU A 8 -68.50 -29.96 82.16
CA GLU A 8 -67.23 -29.27 81.97
C GLU A 8 -66.55 -29.69 80.67
N HIS A 9 -66.59 -30.99 80.34
CA HIS A 9 -66.09 -31.50 79.06
C HIS A 9 -66.90 -30.99 77.86
N LEU A 10 -68.24 -30.98 77.95
CA LEU A 10 -69.10 -30.41 76.90
C LEU A 10 -68.87 -28.91 76.68
N ALA A 11 -68.59 -28.15 77.74
CA ALA A 11 -68.28 -26.72 77.63
C ALA A 11 -66.97 -26.45 76.88
N ARG A 12 -65.93 -27.28 77.08
CA ARG A 12 -64.66 -27.19 76.35
C ARG A 12 -64.83 -27.55 74.87
N VAL A 13 -65.62 -28.57 74.57
CA VAL A 13 -65.95 -28.98 73.19
C VAL A 13 -66.76 -27.88 72.48
N ALA A 14 -67.73 -27.26 73.15
CA ALA A 14 -68.52 -26.15 72.60
C ALA A 14 -67.67 -24.89 72.35
N GLN A 15 -66.64 -24.65 73.17
CA GLN A 15 -65.69 -23.56 72.99
C GLN A 15 -64.79 -23.77 71.77
N ALA A 16 -64.35 -25.01 71.52
CA ALA A 16 -63.55 -25.38 70.35
C ALA A 16 -64.36 -25.39 69.04
N ALA A 17 -65.63 -25.83 69.08
CA ALA A 17 -66.52 -25.92 67.93
C ALA A 17 -67.14 -24.57 67.47
N GLY A 18 -66.89 -23.47 68.21
CA GLY A 18 -67.32 -22.11 67.84
C GLY A 18 -68.83 -21.79 67.94
N SER A 19 -69.74 -22.78 68.01
CA SER A 19 -71.17 -22.60 68.34
C SER A 19 -71.91 -23.91 68.70
N HIS A 20 -73.02 -23.82 69.46
CA HIS A 20 -73.79 -25.00 69.94
C HIS A 20 -74.43 -25.86 68.84
N GLY A 21 -74.63 -25.33 67.63
CA GLY A 21 -75.19 -26.08 66.49
C GLY A 21 -74.16 -26.88 65.68
N ALA A 22 -72.87 -26.69 65.96
CA ALA A 22 -71.76 -27.37 65.29
C ALA A 22 -71.19 -28.54 66.10
N ILE A 23 -71.71 -28.80 67.31
CA ILE A 23 -71.15 -29.82 68.22
C ILE A 23 -71.25 -31.22 67.60
N ASP A 24 -72.39 -31.60 67.04
CA ASP A 24 -72.54 -32.93 66.42
C ASP A 24 -71.63 -33.10 65.20
N ALA A 25 -71.44 -32.04 64.41
CA ALA A 25 -70.51 -32.03 63.27
C ALA A 25 -69.05 -32.10 63.73
N PHE A 26 -68.69 -31.36 64.79
CA PHE A 26 -67.35 -31.35 65.38
C PHE A 26 -67.02 -32.66 66.10
N VAL A 27 -68.00 -33.29 66.76
CA VAL A 27 -67.85 -34.63 67.35
C VAL A 27 -67.68 -35.68 66.25
N ALA A 28 -68.47 -35.63 65.18
CA ALA A 28 -68.30 -36.52 64.03
C ALA A 28 -66.94 -36.32 63.32
N GLU A 29 -66.47 -35.07 63.24
CA GLU A 29 -65.14 -34.74 62.74
C GLU A 29 -64.04 -35.27 63.67
N LEU A 30 -64.15 -35.09 64.99
CA LEU A 30 -63.23 -35.62 65.98
C LEU A 30 -63.19 -37.16 65.99
N GLU A 31 -64.32 -37.84 65.86
CA GLU A 31 -64.40 -39.30 65.77
C GLU A 31 -63.78 -39.84 64.47
N ALA A 32 -63.83 -39.06 63.38
CA ALA A 32 -63.20 -39.36 62.10
C ALA A 32 -61.72 -38.92 62.03
N THR A 33 -61.23 -38.18 63.02
CA THR A 33 -59.88 -37.61 63.07
C THR A 33 -58.97 -38.46 63.94
N ASP A 34 -57.86 -38.92 63.35
CA ASP A 34 -56.81 -39.59 64.10
C ASP A 34 -55.89 -38.55 64.74
N ALA A 35 -56.01 -38.37 66.06
CA ALA A 35 -55.17 -37.45 66.83
C ALA A 35 -53.67 -37.73 66.68
N VAL A 36 -53.29 -39.01 66.51
CA VAL A 36 -51.89 -39.38 66.30
C VAL A 36 -51.42 -38.94 64.92
N ALA A 37 -52.28 -39.01 63.90
CA ALA A 37 -51.96 -38.54 62.56
C ALA A 37 -51.79 -37.01 62.53
N LEU A 38 -52.66 -36.26 63.21
CA LEU A 38 -52.55 -34.80 63.33
C LEU A 38 -51.29 -34.37 64.09
N GLU A 39 -50.93 -35.03 65.20
CA GLU A 39 -49.68 -34.73 65.92
C GLU A 39 -48.44 -35.03 65.06
N LEU A 40 -48.52 -36.04 64.18
CA LEU A 40 -47.43 -36.35 63.26
C LEU A 40 -47.32 -35.30 62.14
N GLU A 41 -48.46 -34.80 61.64
CA GLU A 41 -48.55 -33.76 60.63
C GLU A 41 -48.10 -32.40 61.17
N GLU A 42 -48.50 -32.04 62.40
CA GLU A 42 -48.04 -30.83 63.09
C GLU A 42 -46.51 -30.85 63.25
N ARG A 43 -45.93 -31.95 63.74
CA ARG A 43 -44.46 -32.09 63.85
C ARG A 43 -43.74 -32.04 62.51
N ALA A 44 -44.35 -32.59 61.46
CA ALA A 44 -43.78 -32.52 60.12
C ALA A 44 -43.79 -31.08 59.59
N LEU A 45 -44.88 -30.35 59.78
CA LEU A 45 -45.01 -28.94 59.40
C LEU A 45 -44.08 -28.03 60.22
N GLU A 46 -43.92 -28.28 61.52
CA GLU A 46 -42.94 -27.57 62.36
C GLU A 46 -41.51 -27.79 61.85
N SER A 47 -41.15 -29.03 61.51
CA SER A 47 -39.84 -29.33 60.96
C SER A 47 -39.62 -28.69 59.57
N GLU A 48 -40.66 -28.63 58.73
CA GLU A 48 -40.60 -27.91 57.46
C GLU A 48 -40.46 -26.40 57.64
N LEU A 49 -41.17 -25.83 58.62
CA LEU A 49 -41.08 -24.42 58.95
C LEU A 49 -39.67 -24.06 59.44
N ASP A 50 -39.09 -24.84 60.34
CA ASP A 50 -37.72 -24.64 60.83
C ASP A 50 -36.69 -24.73 59.69
N ARG A 51 -36.86 -25.70 58.79
CA ARG A 51 -36.01 -25.83 57.60
C ARG A 51 -36.11 -24.59 56.71
N HIS A 52 -37.32 -24.11 56.43
CA HIS A 52 -37.52 -22.92 55.61
C HIS A 52 -37.00 -21.64 56.27
N GLN A 53 -37.11 -21.53 57.60
CA GLN A 53 -36.51 -20.42 58.35
C GLN A 53 -34.98 -20.43 58.25
N ALA A 54 -34.35 -21.59 58.41
CA ALA A 54 -32.90 -21.73 58.26
C ALA A 54 -32.43 -21.42 56.82
N GLU A 55 -33.15 -21.89 55.79
CA GLU A 55 -32.89 -21.57 54.38
C GLU A 55 -32.99 -20.05 54.10
N HIS A 56 -33.98 -19.39 54.72
CA HIS A 56 -34.19 -17.95 54.59
C HIS A 56 -33.05 -17.15 55.26
N GLU A 57 -32.60 -17.54 56.45
CA GLU A 57 -31.46 -16.91 57.13
C GLU A 57 -30.15 -17.03 56.34
N VAL A 58 -29.88 -18.21 55.77
CA VAL A 58 -28.73 -18.43 54.89
C VAL A 58 -28.82 -17.53 53.65
N SER A 59 -30.01 -17.42 53.06
CA SER A 59 -30.24 -16.58 51.88
C SER A 59 -30.03 -15.09 52.18
N LEU A 60 -30.51 -14.60 53.32
CA LEU A 60 -30.30 -13.22 53.77
C LEU A 60 -28.82 -12.90 54.02
N THR A 61 -28.10 -13.83 54.66
CA THR A 61 -26.66 -13.69 54.91
C THR A 61 -25.89 -13.62 53.59
N THR A 62 -26.24 -14.49 52.64
CA THR A 62 -25.65 -14.51 51.30
C THR A 62 -25.93 -13.21 50.55
N LEU A 63 -27.17 -12.72 50.58
CA LEU A 63 -27.56 -11.47 49.95
C LEU A 63 -26.79 -10.28 50.53
N GLY A 64 -26.64 -10.22 51.86
CA GLY A 64 -25.85 -9.19 52.53
C GLY A 64 -24.37 -9.22 52.14
N GLY A 65 -23.78 -10.41 52.02
CA GLY A 65 -22.40 -10.59 51.53
C GLY A 65 -22.21 -10.09 50.10
N VAL A 66 -23.09 -10.50 49.19
CA VAL A 66 -23.06 -10.08 47.78
C VAL A 66 -23.30 -8.57 47.63
N GLN A 67 -24.21 -7.99 48.42
CA GLN A 67 -24.43 -6.54 48.44
C GLN A 67 -23.21 -5.78 48.97
N GLY A 68 -22.52 -6.31 49.99
CA GLY A 68 -21.28 -5.74 50.51
C GLY A 68 -20.13 -5.79 49.50
N GLU A 69 -19.96 -6.91 48.81
CA GLU A 69 -18.97 -7.05 47.73
C GLU A 69 -19.25 -6.09 46.56
N LEU A 70 -20.52 -5.96 46.16
CA LEU A 70 -20.94 -5.02 45.12
C LEU A 70 -20.64 -3.57 45.54
N ALA A 71 -21.00 -3.18 46.76
CA ALA A 71 -20.72 -1.85 47.28
C ALA A 71 -19.20 -1.58 47.37
N ALA A 72 -18.39 -2.57 47.71
CA ALA A 72 -16.93 -2.46 47.74
C ALA A 72 -16.33 -2.28 46.34
N LEU A 73 -16.85 -2.99 45.33
CA LEU A 73 -16.44 -2.85 43.92
C LEU A 73 -16.84 -1.49 43.32
N GLU A 74 -18.02 -0.98 43.69
CA GLU A 74 -18.52 0.32 43.25
C GLU A 74 -17.81 1.49 43.95
N SER A 75 -17.51 1.35 45.24
CA SER A 75 -16.81 2.37 46.04
C SER A 75 -15.29 2.34 45.89
N GLY A 76 -14.72 1.23 45.40
CA GLY A 76 -13.32 1.14 45.00
C GLY A 76 -13.03 2.10 43.85
N GLY A 77 -12.55 3.30 44.16
CA GLY A 77 -12.27 4.39 43.20
C GLY A 77 -11.39 4.02 41.99
N GLY A 78 -10.81 2.82 41.97
CA GLY A 78 -10.16 2.22 40.80
C GLY A 78 -11.08 2.07 39.58
N THR A 79 -12.34 1.66 39.74
CA THR A 79 -13.26 1.46 38.59
C THR A 79 -13.57 2.79 37.89
N SER A 80 -13.91 3.82 38.67
CA SER A 80 -14.16 5.18 38.14
C SER A 80 -12.90 5.80 37.53
N ALA A 81 -11.73 5.66 38.18
CA ALA A 81 -10.46 6.15 37.65
C ALA A 81 -10.05 5.45 36.34
N LEU A 82 -10.28 4.15 36.22
CA LEU A 82 -10.02 3.38 35.00
C LEU A 82 -10.96 3.77 33.86
N LEU A 83 -12.25 4.01 34.14
CA LEU A 83 -13.21 4.52 33.15
C LEU A 83 -12.83 5.93 32.66
N ALA A 84 -12.47 6.83 33.58
CA ALA A 84 -11.98 8.16 33.24
C ALA A 84 -10.69 8.10 32.40
N ARG A 85 -9.75 7.20 32.76
CA ARG A 85 -8.53 6.99 31.98
C ARG A 85 -8.82 6.44 30.58
N ARG A 86 -9.78 5.51 30.46
CA ARG A 86 -10.22 4.95 29.18
C ARG A 86 -10.80 6.04 28.27
N GLU A 87 -11.70 6.88 28.78
CA GLU A 87 -12.30 7.94 27.97
C GLU A 87 -11.28 9.02 27.56
N ARG A 88 -10.31 9.35 28.43
CA ARG A 88 -9.18 10.21 28.07
C ARG A 88 -8.35 9.61 26.92
N LEU A 89 -7.95 8.35 27.05
CA LEU A 89 -7.18 7.65 26.00
C LEU A 89 -7.96 7.52 24.69
N ARG A 90 -9.29 7.31 24.74
CA ARG A 90 -10.14 7.29 23.55
C ARG A 90 -10.18 8.64 22.84
N THR A 91 -10.26 9.73 23.61
CA THR A 91 -10.26 11.09 23.06
C THR A 91 -8.91 11.40 22.42
N GLU A 92 -7.82 11.11 23.12
CA GLU A 92 -6.45 11.27 22.62
C GLU A 92 -6.21 10.45 21.34
N ALA A 93 -6.66 9.20 21.31
CA ALA A 93 -6.58 8.34 20.12
C ALA A 93 -7.39 8.92 18.94
N ALA A 94 -8.57 9.48 19.20
CA ALA A 94 -9.39 10.10 18.16
C ALA A 94 -8.75 11.38 17.60
N GLU A 95 -8.09 12.19 18.44
CA GLU A 95 -7.34 13.38 18.00
C GLU A 95 -6.12 12.99 17.15
N LEU A 96 -5.29 12.07 17.64
CA LEU A 96 -4.14 11.54 16.90
C LEU A 96 -4.54 10.90 15.57
N ALA A 97 -5.66 10.17 15.53
CA ALA A 97 -6.19 9.60 14.29
C ALA A 97 -6.56 10.67 13.27
N ARG A 98 -7.15 11.79 13.70
CA ARG A 98 -7.48 12.92 12.81
C ARG A 98 -6.22 13.60 12.27
N GLU A 99 -5.24 13.86 13.12
CA GLU A 99 -3.96 14.46 12.70
C GLU A 99 -3.23 13.56 11.71
N TRP A 100 -3.12 12.26 12.03
CA TRP A 100 -2.51 11.27 11.15
C TRP A 100 -3.23 11.18 9.81
N THR A 101 -4.57 11.18 9.81
CA THR A 101 -5.37 11.13 8.57
C THR A 101 -5.13 12.36 7.72
N THR A 102 -5.09 13.54 8.34
CA THR A 102 -4.81 14.82 7.66
C THR A 102 -3.43 14.78 7.01
N ALA A 103 -2.40 14.38 7.76
CA ALA A 103 -1.04 14.26 7.25
C ALA A 103 -0.94 13.20 6.13
N ARG A 104 -1.65 12.07 6.26
CA ARG A 104 -1.65 11.00 5.26
C ARG A 104 -2.28 11.43 3.94
N ILE A 105 -3.41 12.14 4.01
CA ILE A 105 -4.07 12.70 2.83
C ILE A 105 -3.20 13.78 2.19
N ALA A 106 -2.63 14.70 2.98
CA ALA A 106 -1.72 15.72 2.47
C ALA A 106 -0.53 15.10 1.72
N ARG A 107 0.10 14.07 2.32
CA ARG A 107 1.17 13.30 1.67
C ARG A 107 0.72 12.68 0.35
N LEU A 108 -0.44 12.01 0.34
CA LEU A 108 -0.98 11.39 -0.89
C LEU A 108 -1.22 12.43 -2.00
N LEU A 109 -1.75 13.60 -1.64
CA LEU A 109 -2.00 14.69 -2.58
C LEU A 109 -0.67 15.24 -3.15
N ILE A 110 0.34 15.43 -2.31
CA ILE A 110 1.68 15.86 -2.72
C ILE A 110 2.33 14.82 -3.64
N GLU A 111 2.27 13.53 -3.29
CA GLU A 111 2.80 12.43 -4.12
C GLU A 111 2.12 12.39 -5.49
N LYS A 112 0.78 12.53 -5.53
CA LYS A 112 0.03 12.62 -6.79
C LYS A 112 0.40 13.87 -7.61
N ALA A 113 0.52 15.02 -6.96
CA ALA A 113 0.89 16.27 -7.62
C ALA A 113 2.32 16.20 -8.19
N ARG A 114 3.27 15.65 -7.43
CA ARG A 114 4.64 15.39 -7.87
C ARG A 114 4.67 14.49 -9.09
N GLY A 115 4.00 13.34 -9.03
CA GLY A 115 3.96 12.42 -10.18
C GLY A 115 3.28 13.04 -11.41
N ARG A 116 2.25 13.88 -11.23
CA ARG A 116 1.64 14.64 -12.32
C ARG A 116 2.63 15.65 -12.91
N TYR A 117 3.31 16.41 -12.07
CA TYR A 117 4.32 17.38 -12.48
C TYR A 117 5.46 16.72 -13.24
N GLU A 118 5.99 15.60 -12.75
CA GLU A 118 7.06 14.82 -13.41
C GLU A 118 6.64 14.33 -14.80
N ARG A 119 5.35 14.04 -15.01
CA ARG A 119 4.82 13.65 -16.33
C ARG A 119 4.54 14.84 -17.25
N GLU A 120 4.00 15.92 -16.71
CA GLU A 120 3.52 17.06 -17.52
C GLU A 120 4.58 18.14 -17.75
N ARG A 121 5.57 18.26 -16.85
CA ARG A 121 6.60 19.32 -16.85
C ARG A 121 8.02 18.76 -16.93
N GLN A 122 8.20 17.67 -17.66
CA GLN A 122 9.55 17.17 -17.96
C GLN A 122 10.40 18.28 -18.57
N PRO A 123 11.70 18.36 -18.21
CA PRO A 123 12.61 19.28 -18.88
C PRO A 123 12.55 19.06 -20.39
N ALA A 124 12.56 20.15 -21.17
CA ALA A 124 12.47 20.08 -22.63
C ALA A 124 13.55 19.18 -23.27
N VAL A 125 14.71 19.03 -22.61
CA VAL A 125 15.77 18.07 -22.97
C VAL A 125 15.24 16.62 -22.93
N VAL A 126 14.53 16.24 -21.87
CA VAL A 126 14.00 14.87 -21.69
C VAL A 126 12.87 14.60 -22.70
N GLN A 127 12.01 15.59 -22.96
CA GLN A 127 10.96 15.44 -23.97
C GLN A 127 11.53 15.25 -25.37
N ALA A 128 12.57 16.02 -25.73
CA ALA A 128 13.25 15.85 -27.00
C ALA A 128 13.95 14.49 -27.09
N ALA A 129 14.63 14.08 -26.00
CA ALA A 129 15.26 12.78 -25.91
C ALA A 129 14.27 11.61 -26.03
N GLU A 130 13.10 11.71 -25.42
CA GLU A 130 12.05 10.67 -25.48
C GLU A 130 11.66 10.37 -26.92
N ARG A 131 11.48 11.39 -27.77
CA ARG A 131 11.18 11.19 -29.21
C ARG A 131 12.24 10.35 -29.90
N TYR A 132 13.52 10.70 -29.72
CA TYR A 132 14.62 9.93 -30.29
C TYR A 132 14.71 8.52 -29.72
N PHE A 133 14.50 8.35 -28.42
CA PHE A 133 14.59 7.06 -27.77
C PHE A 133 13.49 6.10 -28.21
N ILE A 134 12.25 6.59 -28.37
CA ILE A 134 11.14 5.81 -28.93
C ILE A 134 11.52 5.28 -30.31
N GLU A 135 12.05 6.13 -31.18
CA GLU A 135 12.42 5.73 -32.54
C GLU A 135 13.61 4.78 -32.56
N MET A 136 14.69 5.09 -31.83
CA MET A 136 15.90 4.25 -31.74
C MET A 136 15.60 2.86 -31.18
N THR A 137 14.61 2.74 -30.30
CA THR A 137 14.19 1.47 -29.71
C THR A 137 13.04 0.81 -30.45
N LEU A 138 12.68 1.32 -31.64
CA LEU A 138 11.61 0.81 -32.49
C LEU A 138 10.26 0.70 -31.73
N GLY A 139 10.01 1.65 -30.85
CA GLY A 139 8.79 1.74 -30.04
C GLY A 139 8.73 0.81 -28.83
N ARG A 140 9.80 0.06 -28.53
CA ARG A 140 9.87 -0.81 -27.35
C ARG A 140 9.75 -0.02 -26.04
N TYR A 141 10.41 1.12 -25.96
CA TYR A 141 10.32 2.05 -24.84
C TYR A 141 9.54 3.29 -25.28
N ARG A 142 8.57 3.69 -24.46
CA ARG A 142 7.61 4.74 -24.80
C ARG A 142 7.78 6.02 -24.01
N ARG A 143 8.46 5.95 -22.86
CA ARG A 143 8.72 7.14 -22.04
C ARG A 143 10.08 7.13 -21.37
N ILE A 144 10.58 8.33 -21.11
CA ILE A 144 11.69 8.60 -20.17
C ILE A 144 11.10 9.41 -19.02
N ILE A 145 11.30 8.98 -17.78
CA ILE A 145 10.86 9.70 -16.58
C ILE A 145 12.10 10.19 -15.83
N ALA A 146 12.11 11.47 -15.46
CA ALA A 146 13.14 12.08 -14.63
C ALA A 146 12.49 12.56 -13.32
N PRO A 147 12.48 11.72 -12.26
CA PRO A 147 11.84 12.07 -10.99
C PRO A 147 12.50 13.29 -10.35
N LEU A 148 11.69 14.14 -9.71
CA LEU A 148 12.16 15.35 -9.05
C LEU A 148 12.98 15.02 -7.80
N GLY A 149 14.19 15.57 -7.71
CA GLY A 149 15.07 15.37 -6.54
C GLY A 149 15.81 14.04 -6.53
N GLU A 150 15.69 13.25 -7.60
CA GLU A 150 16.46 12.03 -7.82
C GLU A 150 17.48 12.26 -8.94
N SER A 151 18.63 11.60 -8.83
CA SER A 151 19.67 11.63 -9.87
C SER A 151 19.48 10.55 -10.94
N SER A 152 18.55 9.61 -10.73
CA SER A 152 18.30 8.49 -11.63
C SER A 152 17.16 8.78 -12.60
N LEU A 153 17.37 8.41 -13.86
CA LEU A 153 16.33 8.36 -14.88
C LEU A 153 15.63 7.00 -14.83
N HIS A 154 14.39 6.96 -15.28
CA HIS A 154 13.63 5.72 -15.51
C HIS A 154 13.11 5.71 -16.94
N VAL A 155 12.90 4.52 -17.49
CA VAL A 155 12.25 4.34 -18.80
C VAL A 155 11.04 3.44 -18.65
N VAL A 156 10.01 3.69 -19.45
CA VAL A 156 8.78 2.90 -19.45
C VAL A 156 8.70 2.10 -20.74
N GLU A 157 8.61 0.78 -20.64
CA GLU A 157 8.36 -0.11 -21.78
C GLU A 157 6.93 0.05 -22.31
N ALA A 158 6.69 -0.42 -23.54
CA ALA A 158 5.36 -0.38 -24.17
C ALA A 158 4.29 -1.14 -23.37
N ASN A 159 4.68 -2.10 -22.54
CA ASN A 159 3.80 -2.85 -21.63
C ASN A 159 3.54 -2.14 -20.28
N GLY A 160 4.10 -0.93 -20.08
CA GLY A 160 3.95 -0.15 -18.85
C GLY A 160 4.96 -0.48 -17.75
N GLN A 161 5.87 -1.43 -17.94
CA GLN A 161 6.92 -1.72 -16.95
C GLN A 161 7.95 -0.61 -16.90
N GLU A 162 8.28 -0.17 -15.68
CA GLU A 162 9.32 0.83 -15.44
C GLU A 162 10.66 0.15 -15.16
N LYS A 163 11.73 0.67 -15.77
CA LYS A 163 13.11 0.17 -15.60
C LYS A 163 14.09 1.30 -15.34
N THR A 164 15.04 1.07 -14.46
CA THR A 164 16.23 1.92 -14.31
C THR A 164 17.27 1.60 -15.40
N PRO A 165 18.19 2.52 -15.72
CA PRO A 165 19.26 2.28 -16.69
C PRO A 165 20.07 1.01 -16.43
N ASP A 166 20.27 0.63 -15.18
CA ASP A 166 21.04 -0.57 -14.79
C ASP A 166 20.30 -1.88 -15.10
N GLN A 167 18.97 -1.82 -15.26
CA GLN A 167 18.14 -2.96 -15.67
C GLN A 167 18.04 -3.12 -17.19
N LEU A 168 18.61 -2.19 -17.96
CA LEU A 168 18.60 -2.21 -19.42
C LEU A 168 19.76 -3.04 -19.97
N SER A 169 19.58 -3.63 -21.14
CA SER A 169 20.71 -4.19 -21.87
C SER A 169 21.72 -3.09 -22.20
N ARG A 170 23.00 -3.45 -22.34
CA ARG A 170 24.08 -2.50 -22.67
C ARG A 170 23.71 -1.59 -23.85
N GLY A 171 23.27 -2.16 -24.97
CA GLY A 171 22.87 -1.41 -26.15
C GLY A 171 21.69 -0.45 -25.89
N THR A 172 20.64 -0.90 -25.19
CA THR A 172 19.49 -0.05 -24.86
C THR A 172 19.89 1.13 -23.96
N ARG A 173 20.77 0.88 -22.99
CA ARG A 173 21.29 1.92 -22.10
C ARG A 173 22.12 2.95 -22.88
N GLU A 174 22.96 2.50 -23.81
CA GLU A 174 23.71 3.39 -24.69
C GLU A 174 22.79 4.22 -25.62
N GLN A 175 21.71 3.63 -26.14
CA GLN A 175 20.68 4.35 -26.90
C GLN A 175 19.97 5.42 -26.05
N LEU A 176 19.66 5.12 -24.78
CA LEU A 176 19.05 6.09 -23.86
C LEU A 176 19.97 7.32 -23.69
N TYR A 177 21.26 7.10 -23.42
CA TYR A 177 22.22 8.18 -23.27
C TYR A 177 22.47 8.95 -24.57
N LEU A 178 22.45 8.27 -25.72
CA LEU A 178 22.53 8.92 -27.02
C LEU A 178 21.32 9.83 -27.27
N ALA A 179 20.11 9.34 -26.98
CA ALA A 179 18.89 10.12 -27.12
C ALA A 179 18.88 11.35 -26.20
N LEU A 180 19.39 11.23 -24.97
CA LEU A 180 19.58 12.37 -24.06
C LEU A 180 20.53 13.42 -24.63
N ARG A 181 21.64 13.00 -25.23
CA ARG A 181 22.57 13.91 -25.93
C ARG A 181 21.88 14.60 -27.10
N PHE A 182 21.05 13.91 -27.87
CA PHE A 182 20.28 14.53 -28.95
C PHE A 182 19.30 15.58 -28.43
N GLY A 183 18.57 15.27 -27.35
CA GLY A 183 17.70 16.25 -26.70
C GLY A 183 18.45 17.48 -26.20
N LEU A 184 19.66 17.28 -25.64
CA LEU A 184 20.51 18.39 -25.20
C LEU A 184 20.99 19.25 -26.38
N ILE A 185 21.41 18.62 -27.49
CA ILE A 185 21.82 19.31 -28.70
C ILE A 185 20.68 20.19 -29.25
N GLU A 186 19.46 19.67 -29.30
CA GLU A 186 18.30 20.44 -29.76
C GLU A 186 18.02 21.66 -28.88
N GLN A 187 18.07 21.48 -27.57
CA GLN A 187 17.82 22.55 -26.60
C GLN A 187 18.95 23.57 -26.55
N PHE A 188 20.20 23.14 -26.72
CA PHE A 188 21.33 24.03 -26.79
C PHE A 188 21.24 24.92 -28.03
N ARG A 189 20.89 24.34 -29.18
CA ARG A 189 20.68 25.09 -30.42
C ARG A 189 19.64 26.20 -30.27
N GLU A 190 18.53 25.93 -29.60
CA GLU A 190 17.48 26.93 -29.36
C GLU A 190 17.96 28.15 -28.56
N ARG A 191 18.96 27.96 -27.69
CA ARG A 191 19.49 29.03 -26.81
C ARG A 191 20.73 29.72 -27.37
N SER A 192 21.58 28.98 -28.07
CA SER A 192 22.96 29.39 -28.38
C SER A 192 23.35 29.22 -29.85
N GLY A 193 22.43 28.74 -30.69
CA GLY A 193 22.70 28.47 -32.11
C GLY A 193 23.34 27.10 -32.37
N PRO A 194 23.45 26.70 -33.65
CA PRO A 194 23.94 25.37 -34.02
C PRO A 194 25.45 25.23 -33.79
N LEU A 195 25.85 24.12 -33.18
CA LEU A 195 27.25 23.70 -33.03
C LEU A 195 27.54 22.46 -33.88
N PRO A 196 28.80 22.27 -34.34
CA PRO A 196 29.20 21.04 -34.99
C PRO A 196 29.12 19.86 -34.01
N ILE A 197 28.66 18.72 -34.50
CA ILE A 197 28.50 17.47 -33.77
C ILE A 197 29.57 16.50 -34.29
N VAL A 198 30.45 16.05 -33.40
CA VAL A 198 31.47 15.05 -33.71
C VAL A 198 31.15 13.78 -32.94
N VAL A 199 31.08 12.65 -33.63
CA VAL A 199 30.79 11.34 -33.03
C VAL A 199 31.79 10.28 -33.48
N ASP A 200 32.14 9.37 -32.59
CA ASP A 200 33.13 8.33 -32.79
C ASP A 200 32.57 6.98 -32.31
N GLU A 201 32.45 6.00 -33.22
CA GLU A 201 31.99 4.62 -32.97
C GLU A 201 30.68 4.48 -32.16
N VAL A 202 29.75 5.42 -32.31
CA VAL A 202 28.55 5.49 -31.44
C VAL A 202 27.48 4.43 -31.71
N LEU A 203 27.56 3.69 -32.83
CA LEU A 203 26.51 2.75 -33.25
C LEU A 203 26.88 1.27 -33.09
N VAL A 204 28.11 0.95 -32.70
CA VAL A 204 28.67 -0.41 -32.78
C VAL A 204 27.98 -1.46 -31.91
N ASN A 205 27.33 -1.04 -30.81
CA ASN A 205 26.66 -1.96 -29.89
C ASN A 205 25.16 -2.13 -30.18
N PHE A 206 24.66 -1.58 -31.30
CA PHE A 206 23.27 -1.69 -31.71
C PHE A 206 23.14 -2.77 -32.78
N ASP A 207 22.06 -3.56 -32.74
CA ASP A 207 21.70 -4.37 -33.91
C ASP A 207 21.34 -3.44 -35.09
N ARG A 208 21.35 -4.00 -36.29
CA ARG A 208 21.22 -3.26 -37.54
C ARG A 208 19.99 -2.36 -37.60
N GLU A 209 18.81 -2.84 -37.18
CA GLU A 209 17.58 -2.05 -37.26
C GLU A 209 17.62 -0.85 -36.31
N ARG A 210 18.09 -1.08 -35.09
CA ARG A 210 18.26 -0.03 -34.08
C ARG A 210 19.39 0.95 -34.42
N ALA A 211 20.46 0.46 -35.04
CA ALA A 211 21.56 1.28 -35.55
C ALA A 211 21.09 2.19 -36.69
N LEU A 212 20.29 1.67 -37.62
CA LEU A 212 19.67 2.45 -38.69
C LEU A 212 18.75 3.55 -38.14
N ALA A 213 17.91 3.21 -37.14
CA ALA A 213 17.05 4.18 -36.49
C ALA A 213 17.86 5.32 -35.81
N ALA A 214 18.99 4.98 -35.18
CA ALA A 214 19.89 5.97 -34.62
C ALA A 214 20.59 6.82 -35.69
N ALA A 215 21.03 6.23 -36.81
CA ALA A 215 21.59 6.94 -37.95
C ALA A 215 20.58 7.94 -38.56
N ARG A 216 19.30 7.56 -38.67
CA ARG A 216 18.21 8.49 -39.05
C ARG A 216 18.04 9.64 -38.07
N GLY A 217 18.26 9.39 -36.78
CA GLY A 217 18.32 10.43 -35.76
C GLY A 217 19.44 11.44 -36.02
N PHE A 218 20.64 10.98 -36.36
CA PHE A 218 21.74 11.84 -36.78
C PHE A 218 21.43 12.61 -38.07
N ALA A 219 20.83 11.97 -39.07
CA ALA A 219 20.40 12.63 -40.30
C ALA A 219 19.43 13.79 -40.03
N ARG A 220 18.49 13.63 -39.08
CA ARG A 220 17.62 14.73 -38.64
C ARG A 220 18.40 15.86 -37.98
N LEU A 221 19.36 15.54 -37.12
CA LEU A 221 20.22 16.56 -36.53
C LEU A 221 21.05 17.29 -37.59
N ALA A 222 21.50 16.59 -38.63
CA ALA A 222 22.28 17.12 -39.75
C ALA A 222 21.53 18.19 -40.56
N GLN A 223 20.19 18.20 -40.53
CA GLN A 223 19.40 19.27 -41.16
C GLN A 223 19.64 20.64 -40.54
N ARG A 224 20.14 20.69 -39.29
CA ARG A 224 20.34 21.93 -38.53
C ARG A 224 21.73 22.07 -37.92
N HIS A 225 22.59 21.06 -38.04
CA HIS A 225 23.95 21.03 -37.50
C HIS A 225 24.87 20.37 -38.50
N GLN A 226 26.16 20.72 -38.47
CA GLN A 226 27.15 19.89 -39.14
C GLN A 226 27.38 18.62 -38.30
N VAL A 227 27.23 17.44 -38.90
CA VAL A 227 27.50 16.15 -38.24
C VAL A 227 28.71 15.51 -38.90
N ILE A 228 29.72 15.20 -38.11
CA ILE A 228 30.94 14.50 -38.52
C ILE A 228 31.02 13.20 -37.72
N ALA A 229 30.89 12.08 -38.41
CA ALA A 229 30.94 10.75 -37.81
C ALA A 229 32.22 10.03 -38.21
N PHE A 230 32.95 9.52 -37.22
CA PHE A 230 34.11 8.67 -37.38
C PHE A 230 33.72 7.22 -37.10
N THR A 231 34.16 6.34 -38.00
CA THR A 231 34.05 4.90 -37.81
C THR A 231 35.10 4.15 -38.62
N CYS A 232 35.55 3.01 -38.11
CA CYS A 232 36.36 2.00 -38.77
C CYS A 232 35.50 0.86 -39.34
N HIS A 233 34.19 0.93 -39.18
CA HIS A 233 33.25 -0.12 -39.58
C HIS A 233 32.50 0.28 -40.87
N GLU A 234 32.75 -0.44 -41.97
CA GLU A 234 32.08 -0.20 -43.26
C GLU A 234 30.55 -0.28 -43.15
N TRP A 235 30.03 -1.23 -42.37
CA TRP A 235 28.58 -1.38 -42.17
C TRP A 235 27.94 -0.16 -41.51
N VAL A 236 28.67 0.62 -40.70
CA VAL A 236 28.17 1.88 -40.11
C VAL A 236 28.07 2.96 -41.18
N VAL A 237 29.03 3.02 -42.11
CA VAL A 237 28.98 3.93 -43.27
C VAL A 237 27.73 3.67 -44.11
N ASP A 238 27.42 2.40 -44.35
CA ASP A 238 26.23 2.01 -45.11
C ASP A 238 24.93 2.42 -44.41
N LEU A 239 24.88 2.34 -43.07
CA LEU A 239 23.72 2.83 -42.31
C LEU A 239 23.50 4.33 -42.46
N PHE A 240 24.57 5.14 -42.45
CA PHE A 240 24.44 6.58 -42.67
C PHE A 240 24.00 6.91 -44.10
N ARG A 241 24.53 6.21 -45.12
CA ARG A 241 24.06 6.34 -46.50
C ARG A 241 22.60 5.93 -46.67
N GLU A 242 22.17 4.86 -46.00
CA GLU A 242 20.77 4.41 -46.00
C GLU A 242 19.85 5.41 -45.27
N ALA A 243 20.34 6.03 -44.20
CA ALA A 243 19.61 7.04 -43.45
C ALA A 243 19.48 8.38 -44.19
N ASP A 244 20.53 8.79 -44.91
CA ASP A 244 20.58 10.01 -45.71
C ASP A 244 21.49 9.82 -46.93
N GLY A 245 20.90 9.82 -48.13
CA GLY A 245 21.62 9.68 -49.40
C GLY A 245 22.59 10.83 -49.71
N ALA A 246 22.49 11.96 -48.99
CA ALA A 246 23.43 13.08 -49.12
C ALA A 246 24.72 12.87 -48.30
N THR A 247 24.85 11.76 -47.57
CA THR A 247 26.02 11.45 -46.75
C THR A 247 27.29 11.40 -47.60
N ARG A 248 28.25 12.27 -47.29
CA ARG A 248 29.59 12.28 -47.90
C ARG A 248 30.53 11.41 -47.08
N VAL A 249 31.22 10.50 -47.74
CA VAL A 249 32.18 9.58 -47.10
C VAL A 249 33.59 9.97 -47.52
N TRP A 250 34.46 10.10 -46.53
CA TRP A 250 35.87 10.39 -46.71
C TRP A 250 36.68 9.25 -46.10
N MET A 251 37.49 8.59 -46.92
CA MET A 251 38.47 7.64 -46.42
C MET A 251 39.68 8.44 -45.92
N LEU A 252 40.05 8.24 -44.66
CA LEU A 252 41.23 8.86 -44.07
C LEU A 252 42.43 7.95 -44.33
N ASP A 253 43.33 8.36 -45.22
CA ASP A 253 44.55 7.61 -45.50
C ASP A 253 45.65 7.90 -44.44
N GLY A 254 46.03 6.87 -43.67
CA GLY A 254 47.31 6.78 -42.92
C GLY A 254 47.18 6.23 -41.48
N ALA A 255 48.07 5.37 -40.94
CA ALA A 255 49.19 4.58 -41.46
C ALA A 255 49.55 3.48 -40.42
N VAL A 256 49.81 2.24 -40.87
CA VAL A 256 50.87 1.39 -40.28
C VAL A 256 51.64 0.76 -41.44
N GLN A 257 52.71 1.42 -41.87
CA GLN A 257 53.82 0.72 -42.52
C GLN A 257 54.57 -0.06 -41.43
N GLY A 258 54.48 -1.39 -41.50
CA GLY A 258 55.07 -2.31 -40.54
C GLY A 258 55.33 -3.73 -41.07
N GLY A 259 55.72 -3.88 -42.36
CA GLY A 259 56.39 -5.05 -42.98
C GLY A 259 55.63 -6.40 -43.10
N PRO A 260 56.10 -7.38 -43.91
CA PRO A 260 57.22 -7.38 -44.86
C PRO A 260 56.80 -7.46 -46.36
N LYS A 261 57.80 -7.21 -47.22
CA LYS A 261 57.81 -7.14 -48.69
C LYS A 261 56.86 -8.10 -49.44
N GLY A 262 56.10 -7.56 -50.41
CA GLY A 262 55.45 -8.37 -51.43
C GLY A 262 54.59 -7.60 -52.45
N LYS A 263 55.22 -7.22 -53.57
CA LYS A 263 54.67 -6.86 -54.89
C LYS A 263 53.93 -5.52 -55.06
N GLU A 264 54.57 -4.67 -55.86
CA GLU A 264 54.06 -3.43 -56.44
C GLU A 264 52.80 -3.67 -57.27
N THR A 265 51.80 -2.81 -57.08
CA THR A 265 50.73 -2.58 -58.06
C THR A 265 50.66 -1.08 -58.35
N GLU A 266 50.73 -0.75 -59.63
CA GLU A 266 50.85 0.61 -60.18
C GLU A 266 49.68 1.56 -59.82
N PRO A 267 49.92 2.87 -59.71
CA PRO A 267 48.88 3.85 -59.45
C PRO A 267 48.13 4.26 -60.72
N VAL A 268 46.80 4.29 -60.64
CA VAL A 268 45.91 4.88 -61.67
C VAL A 268 45.92 6.41 -61.54
N PRO A 269 46.15 7.19 -62.62
CA PRO A 269 46.23 8.65 -62.53
C PRO A 269 44.85 9.31 -62.70
N GLY A 270 44.44 10.15 -61.75
CA GLY A 270 43.14 10.83 -61.80
C GLY A 270 42.99 12.05 -60.89
N ARG A 271 43.62 13.16 -61.28
CA ARG A 271 43.30 14.58 -60.98
C ARG A 271 42.91 14.98 -59.55
N TYR A 272 43.89 15.52 -58.84
CA TYR A 272 43.68 16.48 -57.75
C TYR A 272 43.24 17.83 -58.31
N HIS A 273 42.04 18.28 -57.97
CA HIS A 273 41.69 19.69 -58.01
C HIS A 273 41.63 20.22 -56.58
N ALA A 274 42.64 21.03 -56.23
CA ALA A 274 42.57 21.92 -55.09
C ALA A 274 41.45 22.95 -55.34
N GLY A 275 40.44 22.95 -54.49
CA GLY A 275 39.34 23.90 -54.53
C GLY A 275 38.93 24.24 -53.11
N HIS A 276 39.20 25.49 -52.72
CA HIS A 276 38.71 26.13 -51.51
C HIS A 276 37.25 25.77 -51.20
N ALA A 277 36.96 25.44 -49.94
CA ALA A 277 35.59 25.44 -49.43
C ALA A 277 35.52 26.32 -48.18
N LEU A 278 35.20 27.59 -48.40
CA LEU A 278 34.46 28.43 -47.47
C LEU A 278 32.99 28.35 -47.86
N ARG A 279 32.19 27.69 -47.02
CA ARG A 279 30.79 27.94 -46.63
C ARG A 279 30.11 26.64 -46.22
#